data_AF-A0A2V5TVL1-F1
#
_entry.id   AF-A0A2V5TVL1-F1
#
_cell.length_a   1.000
_cell.length_b   1.000
_cell.length_c   1.000
_cell.angle_alpha   90.00
_cell.angle_beta   90.00
_cell.angle_gamma   90.00
#
_symmetry.space_group_name_H-M   'P 1'
#
loop_
_entity.id
_entity.type
_entity.pdbx_description
1 polymer ?
#
loop_
_entity_poly.entity_id
_entity_poly.type
_entity_poly.pdbx_seq_one_letter_code
_entity_poly.pdbx_strand_id
1 'polypeptide(L)'
;MKKIIIALLGAAVLGPPSMLGQPAQVAFGAPFPDDQNHLVQFDLDFPGGTPRQLVAAIEKSSSHPLNAVILDEDANVKLPPLKMKAVTVPELFEALAPASLRMEMHAAGSYQSVPGGGIRPEIVSYQLQYGFKTIGKPKDDSVWFFFALKPPPIVEARACRFWQLTPYLETYKVEDITTAIQTGWNMLGETNPPTISFHKDTKLLIAVGEESKLRMIDSVLQQLAQGKPQPQRESSGTKSAEPAKK
;
A
#
# COMPACT_ATOMS: atom_id res chain seq x y z
N MET A 1 -57.41 23.81 47.39
CA MET A 1 -56.76 24.19 48.68
C MET A 1 -55.32 24.56 48.34
N LYS A 2 -54.72 25.72 48.60
CA LYS A 2 -54.99 26.89 49.45
C LYS A 2 -54.49 28.13 48.71
N LYS A 3 -55.21 29.24 48.90
CA LYS A 3 -54.82 30.61 48.55
C LYS A 3 -53.70 31.08 49.49
N ILE A 4 -52.71 31.81 49.00
CA ILE A 4 -52.04 32.88 49.76
C ILE A 4 -51.85 34.08 48.82
N ILE A 5 -52.49 35.17 49.21
CA ILE A 5 -52.36 36.53 48.69
C ILE A 5 -51.35 37.23 49.61
N ILE A 6 -50.35 37.90 49.06
CA ILE A 6 -49.68 39.03 49.74
C ILE A 6 -49.61 40.16 48.72
N ALA A 7 -50.17 41.30 49.11
CA ALA A 7 -50.18 42.57 48.39
C ALA A 7 -49.30 43.60 49.11
N LEU A 8 -49.07 44.72 48.42
CA LEU A 8 -48.42 45.98 48.84
C LEU A 8 -46.88 45.98 48.69
N LEU A 9 -46.23 47.01 48.18
CA LEU A 9 -46.52 48.45 48.26
C LEU A 9 -45.84 49.18 47.07
N GLY A 10 -46.49 50.22 46.55
CA GLY A 10 -45.94 51.08 45.50
C GLY A 10 -44.96 52.13 46.02
N ALA A 11 -44.07 52.56 45.13
CA ALA A 11 -43.47 53.88 45.13
C ALA A 11 -43.09 54.25 43.69
N ALA A 12 -43.69 55.31 43.16
CA ALA A 12 -43.38 55.90 41.88
C ALA A 12 -42.91 57.34 42.12
N VAL A 13 -41.68 57.70 41.72
CA VAL A 13 -41.25 59.10 41.47
C VAL A 13 -40.09 59.18 40.45
N LEU A 14 -40.42 59.69 39.25
CA LEU A 14 -39.76 60.67 38.35
C LEU A 14 -38.28 60.57 37.89
N GLY A 15 -38.07 60.56 36.55
CA GLY A 15 -36.90 61.15 35.86
C GLY A 15 -36.48 60.44 34.54
N PRO A 16 -36.04 61.12 33.46
CA PRO A 16 -36.40 60.77 32.07
C PRO A 16 -35.22 60.19 31.21
N PRO A 17 -35.35 60.08 29.88
CA PRO A 17 -35.22 58.83 29.12
C PRO A 17 -33.81 58.58 28.58
N SER A 18 -33.40 57.31 28.42
CA SER A 18 -32.41 56.92 27.41
C SER A 18 -32.34 55.41 27.21
N MET A 19 -32.62 55.01 25.96
CA MET A 19 -31.85 54.07 25.15
C MET A 19 -31.56 52.68 25.73
N LEU A 20 -32.24 51.66 25.20
CA LEU A 20 -31.60 50.42 24.74
C LEU A 20 -32.59 49.56 23.93
N GLY A 21 -32.30 49.42 22.63
CA GLY A 21 -32.57 48.18 21.89
C GLY A 21 -33.93 48.00 21.21
N GLN A 22 -34.25 48.82 20.20
CA GLN A 22 -34.95 48.25 19.04
C GLN A 22 -33.95 47.37 18.28
N PRO A 23 -34.28 46.13 17.88
CA PRO A 23 -33.45 45.42 16.92
C PRO A 23 -33.49 46.23 15.63
N ALA A 24 -32.34 46.80 15.28
CA ALA A 24 -32.12 47.32 13.94
C ALA A 24 -32.42 46.18 12.96
N GLN A 25 -33.45 46.36 12.14
CA GLN A 25 -33.58 45.61 10.91
C GLN A 25 -32.36 45.97 10.07
N VAL A 26 -31.34 45.11 10.13
CA VAL A 26 -30.22 45.18 9.21
C VAL A 26 -30.78 44.80 7.85
N ALA A 27 -30.99 45.82 7.03
CA ALA A 27 -31.09 45.66 5.60
C ALA A 27 -29.74 45.12 5.10
N PHE A 28 -29.61 43.79 5.08
CA PHE A 28 -28.70 43.12 4.16
C PHE A 28 -29.38 43.26 2.79
N GLY A 29 -28.94 44.19 1.95
CA GLY A 29 -27.69 44.06 1.23
C GLY A 29 -28.09 43.60 -0.17
N ALA A 30 -27.74 44.39 -1.18
CA ALA A 30 -28.02 44.15 -2.59
C ALA A 30 -27.80 42.67 -2.99
N PRO A 31 -28.49 42.15 -4.03
CA PRO A 31 -28.11 40.86 -4.58
C PRO A 31 -26.61 40.91 -4.87
N PHE A 32 -25.86 40.02 -4.22
CA PHE A 32 -24.49 39.74 -4.65
C PHE A 32 -24.59 39.51 -6.16
N PRO A 33 -23.73 40.14 -6.98
CA PRO A 33 -23.56 39.67 -8.34
C PRO A 33 -23.34 38.17 -8.21
N ASP A 34 -24.23 37.40 -8.81
CA ASP A 34 -23.97 36.01 -9.11
C ASP A 34 -22.77 36.10 -10.03
N ASP A 35 -21.56 36.03 -9.44
CA ASP A 35 -20.32 35.87 -10.16
C ASP A 35 -20.46 34.49 -10.75
N GLN A 36 -21.19 34.43 -11.87
CA GLN A 36 -21.33 33.29 -12.72
C GLN A 36 -19.94 33.05 -13.23
N ASN A 37 -19.19 32.32 -12.40
CA ASN A 37 -17.80 31.97 -12.55
C ASN A 37 -17.75 31.04 -13.76
N HIS A 38 -17.81 31.63 -14.94
CA HIS A 38 -17.93 30.94 -16.20
C HIS A 38 -16.54 30.43 -16.52
N LEU A 39 -16.25 29.25 -15.98
CA LEU A 39 -15.00 28.54 -16.22
C LEU A 39 -14.77 28.43 -17.73
N VAL A 40 -13.53 28.62 -18.15
CA VAL A 40 -13.18 28.57 -19.58
C VAL A 40 -13.49 27.18 -20.13
N GLN A 41 -14.32 27.16 -21.17
CA GLN A 41 -14.61 25.95 -21.94
C GLN A 41 -13.65 25.83 -23.13
N PHE A 42 -13.26 24.60 -23.45
CA PHE A 42 -12.36 24.30 -24.56
C PHE A 42 -12.60 22.90 -25.13
N ASP A 43 -12.09 22.69 -26.34
CA ASP A 43 -11.99 21.39 -26.98
C ASP A 43 -10.58 20.83 -26.79
N LEU A 44 -10.47 19.54 -26.49
CA LEU A 44 -9.18 18.87 -26.32
C LEU A 44 -9.14 17.59 -27.14
N ASP A 45 -8.06 17.46 -27.92
CA ASP A 45 -7.65 16.22 -28.59
C ASP A 45 -6.22 15.89 -28.14
N PHE A 46 -6.12 15.09 -27.09
CA PHE A 46 -4.87 14.68 -26.47
C PHE A 46 -4.57 13.21 -26.83
N PRO A 47 -3.47 12.92 -27.54
CA PRO A 47 -3.17 11.56 -28.00
C PRO A 47 -2.72 10.59 -26.89
N GLY A 48 -2.67 11.03 -25.64
CA GLY A 48 -2.04 10.33 -24.52
C GLY A 48 -0.62 10.81 -24.29
N GLY A 49 -0.09 10.55 -23.11
CA GLY A 49 1.21 11.10 -22.71
C GLY A 49 1.40 11.15 -21.20
N THR A 50 2.16 12.13 -20.73
CA THR A 50 2.43 12.37 -19.31
C THR A 50 1.52 13.46 -18.73
N PRO A 51 1.42 13.60 -17.40
CA PRO A 51 0.67 14.69 -16.76
C PRO A 51 1.14 16.07 -17.21
N ARG A 52 2.46 16.26 -17.38
CA ARG A 52 3.03 17.53 -17.88
C ARG A 52 2.58 17.83 -19.32
N GLN A 53 2.50 16.80 -20.16
CA GLN A 53 2.02 16.94 -21.53
C GLN A 53 0.52 17.24 -21.60
N LEU A 54 -0.28 16.66 -20.70
CA LEU A 54 -1.71 16.97 -20.61
C LEU A 54 -1.92 18.44 -20.19
N VAL A 55 -1.18 18.92 -19.18
CA VAL A 55 -1.22 20.34 -18.76
C VAL A 55 -0.92 21.26 -19.94
N ALA A 56 0.19 21.03 -20.65
CA ALA A 56 0.55 21.84 -21.82
C ALA A 56 -0.50 21.78 -22.95
N ALA A 57 -1.15 20.63 -23.14
CA ALA A 57 -2.22 20.47 -24.13
C ALA A 57 -3.47 21.28 -23.74
N ILE A 58 -3.83 21.29 -22.45
CA ILE A 58 -4.94 22.09 -21.92
C ILE A 58 -4.64 23.59 -22.06
N GLU A 59 -3.44 24.04 -21.72
CA GLU A 59 -3.06 25.46 -21.86
C GLU A 59 -3.15 25.92 -23.31
N LYS A 60 -2.69 25.08 -24.25
CA LYS A 60 -2.78 25.36 -25.68
C LYS A 60 -4.23 25.39 -26.18
N SER A 61 -5.07 24.46 -25.73
CA SER A 61 -6.47 24.36 -26.16
C SER A 61 -7.35 25.45 -25.56
N SER A 62 -7.14 25.80 -24.28
CA SER A 62 -7.91 26.80 -23.56
C SER A 62 -7.41 28.24 -23.80
N SER A 63 -6.19 28.41 -24.31
CA SER A 63 -5.50 29.70 -24.38
C SER A 63 -5.35 30.40 -23.01
N HIS A 64 -5.38 29.63 -21.92
CA HIS A 64 -5.22 30.10 -20.54
C HIS A 64 -4.13 29.30 -19.82
N PRO A 65 -3.33 29.94 -18.95
CA PRO A 65 -2.33 29.24 -18.16
C PRO A 65 -3.00 28.29 -17.15
N LEU A 66 -2.35 27.17 -16.85
CA LEU A 66 -2.85 26.18 -15.90
C LEU A 66 -1.87 25.96 -14.75
N ASN A 67 -2.27 26.35 -13.54
CA ASN A 67 -1.48 26.13 -12.33
C ASN A 67 -1.53 24.65 -11.95
N ALA A 68 -0.43 23.92 -12.15
CA ALA A 68 -0.35 22.49 -11.84
C ALA A 68 0.94 22.11 -11.08
N VAL A 69 0.78 21.26 -10.06
CA VAL A 69 1.86 20.63 -9.29
C VAL A 69 1.90 19.15 -9.62
N ILE A 70 3.04 18.68 -10.13
CA ILE A 70 3.26 17.27 -10.49
C ILE A 70 4.57 16.85 -9.81
N LEU A 71 4.50 15.90 -8.88
CA LEU A 71 5.68 15.34 -8.22
C LEU A 71 6.53 14.56 -9.23
N ASP A 72 7.86 14.58 -9.05
CA ASP A 72 8.78 13.91 -9.98
C ASP A 72 8.55 12.39 -10.03
N GLU A 73 8.14 11.78 -8.93
CA GLU A 73 7.77 10.35 -8.85
C GLU A 73 6.58 9.97 -9.73
N ASP A 74 5.75 10.95 -10.12
CA ASP A 74 4.54 10.79 -10.92
C ASP A 74 4.66 11.39 -12.32
N ALA A 75 5.77 12.07 -12.62
CA ALA A 75 5.96 12.79 -13.87
C ALA A 75 5.88 11.90 -15.13
N ASN A 76 6.12 10.60 -14.95
CA ASN A 76 6.14 9.60 -16.03
C ASN A 76 4.89 8.73 -16.12
N VAL A 77 3.87 8.98 -15.30
CA VAL A 77 2.59 8.25 -15.38
C VAL A 77 2.01 8.38 -16.78
N LYS A 78 1.57 7.26 -17.36
CA LYS A 78 1.01 7.21 -18.72
C LYS A 78 -0.49 7.44 -18.67
N LEU A 79 -0.91 8.57 -19.23
CA LEU A 79 -2.30 8.96 -19.40
C LEU A 79 -2.81 8.45 -20.76
N PRO A 80 -4.07 7.98 -20.84
CA PRO A 80 -4.67 7.50 -22.07
C PRO A 80 -4.94 8.68 -23.02
N PRO A 81 -5.23 8.39 -24.29
CA PRO A 81 -5.80 9.39 -25.19
C PRO A 81 -7.10 9.96 -24.62
N LEU A 82 -7.27 11.27 -24.68
CA LEU A 82 -8.45 11.99 -24.21
C LEU A 82 -9.00 12.85 -25.35
N LYS A 83 -10.30 12.73 -25.60
CA LYS A 83 -10.98 13.55 -26.61
C LYS A 83 -12.31 14.04 -26.06
N MET A 84 -12.48 15.35 -26.05
CA MET A 84 -13.63 16.01 -25.43
C MET A 84 -13.92 17.34 -26.11
N LYS A 85 -15.16 17.81 -25.96
CA LYS A 85 -15.64 19.04 -26.59
C LYS A 85 -16.40 19.89 -25.58
N ALA A 86 -16.21 21.20 -25.64
CA ALA A 86 -16.88 22.19 -24.82
C ALA A 86 -16.86 21.83 -23.31
N VAL A 87 -15.69 21.44 -22.80
CA VAL A 87 -15.51 21.09 -21.39
C VAL A 87 -14.69 22.14 -20.65
N THR A 88 -14.86 22.18 -19.35
CA THR A 88 -14.02 22.96 -18.43
C THR A 88 -12.89 22.11 -17.83
N VAL A 89 -11.86 22.75 -17.28
CA VAL A 89 -10.76 22.04 -16.59
C VAL A 89 -11.28 21.16 -15.43
N PRO A 90 -12.20 21.64 -14.56
CA PRO A 90 -12.75 20.79 -13.50
C PRO A 90 -13.50 19.57 -14.03
N GLU A 91 -14.35 19.72 -15.04
CA GLU A 91 -15.11 18.60 -15.62
C GLU A 91 -14.17 17.52 -16.21
N LEU A 92 -13.11 17.95 -16.91
CA LEU A 92 -12.08 17.05 -17.43
C LEU A 92 -11.44 16.25 -16.29
N PHE A 93 -10.96 16.93 -15.25
CA PHE A 93 -10.25 16.28 -14.14
C PHE A 93 -11.16 15.42 -13.26
N GLU A 94 -12.41 15.83 -13.05
CA GLU A 94 -13.44 15.03 -12.39
C GLU A 94 -13.79 13.76 -13.17
N ALA A 95 -13.76 13.80 -14.51
CA ALA A 95 -13.98 12.63 -15.35
C ALA A 95 -12.75 11.71 -15.43
N LEU A 96 -11.54 12.27 -15.40
CA LEU A 96 -10.29 11.51 -15.54
C LEU A 96 -10.07 10.53 -14.39
N ALA A 97 -10.32 10.97 -13.16
CA ALA A 97 -10.14 10.16 -11.97
C ALA A 97 -10.93 8.84 -12.01
N PRO A 98 -12.26 8.80 -12.18
CA PRO A 98 -13.02 7.56 -12.29
C PRO A 98 -12.68 6.77 -13.56
N ALA A 99 -12.39 7.44 -14.68
CA ALA A 99 -12.00 6.75 -15.92
C ALA A 99 -10.65 6.02 -15.80
N SER A 100 -9.77 6.48 -14.91
CA SER A 100 -8.47 5.84 -14.64
C SER A 100 -8.55 4.63 -13.71
N LEU A 101 -9.71 4.38 -13.08
CA LEU A 101 -9.86 3.37 -12.06
C LEU A 101 -9.59 1.99 -12.66
N ARG A 102 -8.66 1.26 -12.04
CA ARG A 102 -8.35 -0.12 -12.42
C ARG A 102 -8.01 -0.96 -11.21
N MET A 103 -8.26 -2.25 -11.33
CA MET A 103 -7.87 -3.24 -10.34
C MET A 103 -6.62 -3.95 -10.82
N GLU A 104 -5.58 -3.97 -10.00
CA GLU A 104 -4.36 -4.73 -10.25
C GLU A 104 -4.12 -5.74 -9.12
N MET A 105 -3.68 -6.93 -9.49
CA MET A 105 -3.23 -7.94 -8.54
C MET A 105 -1.73 -7.78 -8.31
N HIS A 106 -1.33 -7.64 -7.04
CA HIS A 106 0.06 -7.51 -6.62
C HIS A 106 0.38 -8.54 -5.55
N ALA A 107 1.63 -8.95 -5.47
CA ALA A 107 2.12 -9.71 -4.33
C ALA A 107 2.05 -8.84 -3.06
N ALA A 108 1.62 -9.43 -1.95
CA ALA A 108 1.73 -8.85 -0.63
C ALA A 108 3.12 -9.15 -0.04
N GLY A 109 3.45 -8.50 1.07
CA GLY A 109 4.61 -8.87 1.89
C GLY A 109 4.42 -10.13 2.74
N SER A 110 3.21 -10.72 2.72
CA SER A 110 2.85 -11.97 3.39
C SER A 110 2.97 -13.17 2.44
N TYR A 111 3.28 -14.34 3.03
CA TYR A 111 3.52 -15.58 2.31
C TYR A 111 2.62 -16.70 2.83
N GLN A 112 2.12 -17.52 1.91
CA GLN A 112 1.34 -18.73 2.20
C GLN A 112 2.16 -19.98 1.92
N SER A 113 2.11 -20.95 2.84
CA SER A 113 2.68 -22.29 2.61
C SER A 113 1.83 -23.05 1.59
N VAL A 114 2.47 -23.78 0.67
CA VAL A 114 1.79 -24.68 -0.28
C VAL A 114 2.09 -26.15 0.03
N PRO A 115 1.15 -27.07 -0.28
CA PRO A 115 1.39 -28.51 -0.14
C PRO A 115 2.69 -28.92 -0.85
N GLY A 116 3.52 -29.74 -0.19
CA GLY A 116 4.82 -30.15 -0.70
C GLY A 116 6.01 -29.27 -0.28
N GLY A 117 5.81 -28.26 0.57
CA GLY A 117 6.90 -27.50 1.22
C GLY A 117 7.35 -26.24 0.47
N GLY A 118 6.59 -25.81 -0.54
CA GLY A 118 6.82 -24.53 -1.20
C GLY A 118 6.17 -23.36 -0.44
N ILE A 119 6.48 -22.15 -0.88
CA ILE A 119 5.82 -20.91 -0.45
C ILE A 119 5.41 -20.11 -1.68
N ARG A 120 4.32 -19.36 -1.58
CA ARG A 120 3.95 -18.36 -2.58
C ARG A 120 3.60 -17.05 -1.89
N PRO A 121 3.88 -15.90 -2.52
CA PRO A 121 3.37 -14.63 -2.02
C PRO A 121 1.84 -14.68 -2.04
N GLU A 122 1.24 -14.12 -1.00
CA GLU A 122 -0.18 -13.82 -1.02
C GLU A 122 -0.45 -12.77 -2.10
N ILE A 123 -1.52 -12.94 -2.86
CA ILE A 123 -1.90 -12.00 -3.92
C ILE A 123 -3.05 -11.15 -3.40
N VAL A 124 -2.85 -9.83 -3.44
CA VAL A 124 -3.83 -8.83 -3.02
C VAL A 124 -4.23 -7.95 -4.19
N SER A 125 -5.49 -7.58 -4.25
CA SER A 125 -6.01 -6.67 -5.26
C SER A 125 -5.95 -5.23 -4.78
N TYR A 126 -5.27 -4.36 -5.52
CA TYR A 126 -5.25 -2.92 -5.29
C TYR A 126 -6.11 -2.19 -6.32
N GLN A 127 -6.93 -1.27 -5.82
CA GLN A 127 -7.61 -0.29 -6.66
C GLN A 127 -6.66 0.89 -6.90
N LEU A 128 -6.24 1.06 -8.14
CA LEU A 128 -5.37 2.15 -8.56
C LEU A 128 -6.18 3.22 -9.27
N GLN A 129 -5.70 4.46 -9.18
CA GLN A 129 -6.35 5.63 -9.73
C GLN A 129 -5.33 6.75 -9.90
N TYR A 130 -5.50 7.61 -10.88
CA TYR A 130 -4.77 8.87 -10.97
C TYR A 130 -5.67 10.00 -11.44
N GLY A 131 -5.25 11.24 -11.24
CA GLY A 131 -5.97 12.40 -11.72
C GLY A 131 -5.39 13.69 -11.18
N PHE A 132 -6.14 14.77 -11.35
CA PHE A 132 -5.83 16.06 -10.75
C PHE A 132 -6.93 16.44 -9.76
N LYS A 133 -6.53 17.09 -8.67
CA LYS A 133 -7.45 17.63 -7.66
C LYS A 133 -7.08 19.06 -7.32
N THR A 134 -8.04 19.82 -6.83
CA THR A 134 -7.86 21.17 -6.30
C THR A 134 -8.51 21.26 -4.92
N ILE A 135 -8.21 22.32 -4.17
CA ILE A 135 -8.78 22.59 -2.85
C ILE A 135 -9.80 23.74 -2.98
N GLY A 136 -11.01 23.52 -2.48
CA GLY A 136 -12.09 24.51 -2.53
C GLY A 136 -12.89 24.46 -3.83
N LYS A 137 -13.71 25.49 -4.06
CA LYS A 137 -14.52 25.60 -5.29
C LYS A 137 -13.60 25.88 -6.48
N PRO A 138 -13.62 25.05 -7.55
CA PRO A 138 -12.77 25.28 -8.71
C PRO A 138 -13.03 26.63 -9.39
N LYS A 139 -11.95 27.23 -9.88
CA LYS A 139 -11.84 28.49 -10.62
C LYS A 139 -10.77 28.35 -11.70
N ASP A 140 -10.73 29.24 -12.67
CA ASP A 140 -9.74 29.19 -13.75
C ASP A 140 -8.28 29.30 -13.25
N ASP A 141 -8.06 30.01 -12.14
CA ASP A 141 -6.75 30.19 -11.49
C ASP A 141 -6.43 29.13 -10.42
N SER A 142 -7.28 28.11 -10.25
CA SER A 142 -7.10 27.06 -9.26
C SER A 142 -5.78 26.33 -9.42
N VAL A 143 -5.14 26.02 -8.29
CA VAL A 143 -3.93 25.19 -8.25
C VAL A 143 -4.32 23.72 -8.21
N TRP A 144 -3.97 23.00 -9.27
CA TRP A 144 -4.22 21.58 -9.40
C TRP A 144 -3.00 20.78 -8.95
N PHE A 145 -3.21 19.71 -8.19
CA PHE A 145 -2.17 18.75 -7.87
C PHE A 145 -2.50 17.40 -8.49
N PHE A 146 -1.51 16.84 -9.19
CA PHE A 146 -1.61 15.49 -9.72
C PHE A 146 -1.43 14.48 -8.59
N PHE A 147 -2.22 13.41 -8.62
CA PHE A 147 -2.06 12.26 -7.74
C PHE A 147 -2.09 10.97 -8.56
N ALA A 148 -1.28 9.99 -8.16
CA ALA A 148 -1.40 8.62 -8.62
C ALA A 148 -1.34 7.66 -7.42
N LEU A 149 -2.44 6.94 -7.19
CA LEU A 149 -2.48 5.84 -6.23
C LEU A 149 -1.71 4.66 -6.82
N LYS A 150 -0.60 4.34 -6.17
CA LYS A 150 0.26 3.20 -6.47
C LYS A 150 0.10 2.15 -5.38
N PRO A 151 0.29 0.85 -5.70
CA PRO A 151 0.40 -0.15 -4.65
C PRO A 151 1.59 0.23 -3.75
N PRO A 152 1.50 -0.01 -2.43
CA PRO A 152 2.63 0.19 -1.54
C PRO A 152 3.79 -0.69 -2.00
N PRO A 153 5.04 -0.24 -1.83
CA PRO A 153 6.19 -1.08 -2.12
C PRO A 153 6.13 -2.33 -1.24
N ILE A 154 6.41 -3.49 -1.83
CA ILE A 154 6.53 -4.73 -1.07
C ILE A 154 7.83 -4.64 -0.27
N VAL A 155 7.70 -4.41 1.03
CA VAL A 155 8.83 -4.48 1.95
C VAL A 155 8.80 -5.88 2.57
N GLU A 156 9.74 -6.74 2.16
CA GLU A 156 9.89 -8.05 2.80
C GLU A 156 10.30 -7.88 4.26
N ALA A 157 9.48 -8.41 5.16
CA ALA A 157 9.80 -8.41 6.58
C ALA A 157 11.04 -9.26 6.82
N ARG A 158 12.01 -8.69 7.56
CA ARG A 158 13.12 -9.47 8.10
C ARG A 158 12.75 -10.00 9.46
N ALA A 159 13.09 -11.25 9.73
CA ALA A 159 12.86 -11.87 11.02
C ALA A 159 14.12 -12.59 11.53
N CYS A 160 14.14 -12.78 12.84
CA CYS A 160 15.02 -13.72 13.52
C CYS A 160 14.14 -14.86 14.02
N ARG A 161 14.40 -16.08 13.56
CA ARG A 161 13.62 -17.27 13.93
C ARG A 161 14.53 -18.33 14.55
N PHE A 162 13.91 -19.16 15.38
CA PHE A 162 14.58 -20.16 16.21
C PHE A 162 13.92 -21.53 16.00
N TRP A 163 14.73 -22.57 15.80
CA TRP A 163 14.25 -23.95 15.66
C TRP A 163 14.99 -24.85 16.64
N GLN A 164 14.24 -25.65 17.40
CA GLN A 164 14.79 -26.66 18.29
C GLN A 164 15.22 -27.88 17.47
N LEU A 165 16.53 -28.17 17.41
CA LEU A 165 17.05 -29.27 16.61
C LEU A 165 17.13 -30.59 17.36
N THR A 166 16.98 -30.61 18.69
CA THR A 166 17.08 -31.83 19.53
C THR A 166 16.43 -33.09 18.90
N PRO A 167 15.17 -33.08 18.41
CA PRO A 167 14.54 -34.29 17.86
C PRO A 167 15.18 -34.82 16.57
N TYR A 168 15.96 -34.00 15.86
CA TYR A 168 16.63 -34.38 14.61
C TYR A 168 18.05 -34.88 14.84
N LEU A 169 18.69 -34.43 15.93
CA LEU A 169 20.11 -34.69 16.20
C LEU A 169 20.42 -36.13 16.63
N GLU A 170 19.39 -36.94 16.91
CA GLU A 170 19.55 -38.38 17.10
C GLU A 170 19.88 -39.11 15.78
N THR A 171 19.40 -38.56 14.65
CA THR A 171 19.52 -39.21 13.32
C THR A 171 20.48 -38.46 12.40
N TYR A 172 20.50 -37.13 12.48
CA TYR A 172 21.22 -36.27 11.54
C TYR A 172 22.24 -35.41 12.26
N LYS A 173 23.38 -35.13 11.60
CA LYS A 173 24.32 -34.12 12.10
C LYS A 173 23.80 -32.73 11.78
N VAL A 174 24.22 -31.74 12.58
CA VAL A 174 23.88 -30.33 12.33
C VAL A 174 24.32 -29.92 10.93
N GLU A 175 25.49 -30.37 10.50
CA GLU A 175 26.09 -30.06 9.19
C GLU A 175 25.21 -30.58 8.05
N ASP A 176 24.63 -31.78 8.18
CA ASP A 176 23.75 -32.37 7.17
C ASP A 176 22.47 -31.55 7.03
N ILE A 177 21.89 -31.13 8.16
CA ILE A 177 20.69 -30.28 8.20
C ILE A 177 20.97 -28.92 7.54
N THR A 178 22.06 -28.25 7.93
CA THR A 178 22.40 -26.93 7.36
C THR A 178 22.76 -27.01 5.89
N THR A 179 23.40 -28.10 5.45
CA THR A 179 23.74 -28.33 4.04
C THR A 179 22.48 -28.53 3.21
N ALA A 180 21.49 -29.28 3.71
CA ALA A 180 20.21 -29.47 3.01
C ALA A 180 19.47 -28.12 2.82
N ILE A 181 19.46 -27.27 3.86
CA ILE A 181 18.87 -25.93 3.80
C ILE A 181 19.59 -25.07 2.75
N GLN A 182 20.92 -24.98 2.82
CA GLN A 182 21.73 -24.19 1.90
C GLN A 182 21.59 -24.66 0.45
N THR A 183 21.52 -25.98 0.24
CA THR A 183 21.30 -26.56 -1.10
C THR A 183 19.98 -26.08 -1.69
N GLY A 184 18.90 -26.04 -0.89
CA GLY A 184 17.61 -25.51 -1.31
C GLY A 184 17.69 -24.08 -1.82
N TRP A 185 18.34 -23.19 -1.06
CA TRP A 185 18.54 -21.80 -1.48
C TRP A 185 19.42 -21.67 -2.74
N ASN A 186 20.50 -22.44 -2.82
CA ASN A 186 21.39 -22.44 -3.99
C ASN A 186 20.65 -22.89 -5.27
N MET A 187 19.80 -23.92 -5.17
CA MET A 187 18.99 -24.39 -6.30
C MET A 187 17.93 -23.38 -6.74
N LEU A 188 17.45 -22.52 -5.83
CA LEU A 188 16.56 -21.41 -6.16
C LEU A 188 17.28 -20.19 -6.76
N GLY A 189 18.62 -20.23 -6.85
CA GLY A 189 19.42 -19.10 -7.32
C GLY A 189 19.47 -17.93 -6.33
N GLU A 190 19.24 -18.19 -5.04
CA GLU A 190 19.27 -17.17 -4.01
C GLU A 190 20.69 -16.59 -3.87
N THR A 191 20.81 -15.27 -4.03
CA THR A 191 22.10 -14.57 -3.95
C THR A 191 22.36 -13.96 -2.58
N ASN A 192 21.31 -13.78 -1.77
CA ASN A 192 21.39 -13.26 -0.41
C ASN A 192 20.60 -14.15 0.56
N PRO A 193 21.10 -15.37 0.84
CA PRO A 193 20.40 -16.31 1.71
C PRO A 193 20.42 -15.82 3.18
N PRO A 194 19.45 -16.26 4.02
CA PRO A 194 19.48 -16.00 5.44
C PRO A 194 20.79 -16.45 6.10
N THR A 195 21.26 -15.66 7.06
CA THR A 195 22.38 -16.05 7.91
C THR A 195 21.90 -17.07 8.93
N ILE A 196 22.60 -18.20 9.07
CA ILE A 196 22.28 -19.27 10.02
C ILE A 196 23.40 -19.41 11.05
N SER A 197 23.05 -19.67 12.31
CA SER A 197 23.96 -20.06 13.39
C SER A 197 23.34 -21.16 14.24
N PHE A 198 24.16 -22.09 14.75
CA PHE A 198 23.73 -23.14 15.67
C PHE A 198 24.29 -22.91 17.07
N HIS A 199 23.40 -22.75 18.05
CA HIS A 199 23.76 -22.60 19.46
C HIS A 199 23.87 -23.97 20.13
N LYS A 200 25.11 -24.42 20.38
CA LYS A 200 25.41 -25.80 20.81
C LYS A 200 24.76 -26.20 22.12
N ASP A 201 24.64 -25.30 23.09
CA ASP A 201 24.16 -25.66 24.43
C ASP A 201 22.64 -25.85 24.46
N THR A 202 21.91 -25.00 23.75
CA THR A 202 20.44 -25.05 23.69
C THR A 202 19.91 -25.87 22.51
N LYS A 203 20.82 -26.34 21.65
CA LYS A 203 20.51 -27.07 20.40
C LYS A 203 19.58 -26.29 19.47
N LEU A 204 19.64 -24.96 19.51
CA LEU A 204 18.84 -24.07 18.68
C LEU A 204 19.57 -23.76 17.37
N LEU A 205 18.86 -23.92 16.25
CA LEU A 205 19.20 -23.24 15.01
C LEU A 205 18.60 -21.83 15.05
N ILE A 206 19.41 -20.82 14.79
CA ILE A 206 19.01 -19.41 14.74
C ILE A 206 19.24 -18.94 13.32
N ALA A 207 18.24 -18.36 12.68
CA ALA A 207 18.42 -17.78 11.35
C ALA A 207 17.80 -16.39 11.24
N VAL A 208 18.50 -15.51 10.53
CA VAL A 208 18.10 -14.12 10.30
C VAL A 208 18.09 -13.84 8.80
N GLY A 209 16.97 -13.38 8.29
CA GLY A 209 16.79 -13.10 6.86
C GLY A 209 15.38 -12.62 6.55
N GLU A 210 15.07 -12.55 5.26
CA GLU A 210 13.70 -12.32 4.77
C GLU A 210 12.78 -13.48 5.21
N GLU A 211 11.60 -13.15 5.72
CA GLU A 211 10.63 -14.11 6.27
C GLU A 211 10.26 -15.21 5.27
N SER A 212 10.17 -14.86 3.99
CA SER A 212 9.95 -15.79 2.88
C SER A 212 11.03 -16.89 2.87
N LYS A 213 12.30 -16.50 2.89
CA LYS A 213 13.45 -17.40 2.79
C LYS A 213 13.61 -18.30 4.01
N LEU A 214 13.25 -17.81 5.20
CA LEU A 214 13.31 -18.57 6.45
C LEU A 214 12.40 -19.80 6.45
N ARG A 215 11.31 -19.80 5.66
CA ARG A 215 10.38 -20.93 5.57
C ARG A 215 11.01 -22.17 4.92
N MET A 216 12.11 -22.02 4.19
CA MET A 216 12.86 -23.18 3.68
C MET A 216 13.32 -24.08 4.83
N ILE A 217 13.67 -23.49 5.97
CA ILE A 217 14.11 -24.21 7.17
C ILE A 217 12.95 -25.05 7.72
N ASP A 218 11.75 -24.47 7.82
CA ASP A 218 10.54 -25.18 8.23
C ASP A 218 10.30 -26.41 7.32
N SER A 219 10.38 -26.23 6.00
CA SER A 219 10.17 -27.31 5.02
C SER A 219 11.20 -28.43 5.14
N VAL A 220 12.49 -28.11 5.29
CA VAL A 220 13.54 -29.13 5.46
C VAL A 220 13.31 -29.92 6.74
N LEU A 221 13.10 -29.24 7.87
CA LEU A 221 12.88 -29.89 9.15
C LEU A 221 11.61 -30.75 9.16
N GLN A 222 10.54 -30.32 8.47
CA GLN A 222 9.32 -31.10 8.32
C GLN A 222 9.57 -32.39 7.52
N GLN A 223 10.42 -32.36 6.49
CA GLN A 223 10.73 -33.57 5.72
C GLN A 223 11.69 -34.51 6.46
N LEU A 224 12.67 -33.97 7.18
CA LEU A 224 13.54 -34.77 8.04
C LEU A 224 12.77 -35.50 9.14
N ALA A 225 11.72 -34.88 9.69
CA ALA A 225 10.84 -35.54 10.66
C ALA A 225 10.08 -36.75 10.09
N GLN A 226 9.88 -36.81 8.76
CA GLN A 226 9.20 -37.93 8.10
C GLN A 226 10.16 -39.09 7.77
N GLY A 227 11.47 -38.81 7.70
CA GLY A 227 12.50 -39.82 7.49
C GLY A 227 12.73 -40.64 8.77
N LYS A 228 12.07 -41.80 8.91
CA LYS A 228 12.48 -42.78 9.93
C LYS A 228 13.91 -43.27 9.62
N PRO A 229 14.77 -43.50 10.63
CA PRO A 229 16.12 -43.99 10.40
C PRO A 229 16.10 -45.34 9.69
N GLN A 230 16.77 -45.44 8.54
CA GLN A 230 17.14 -46.72 7.95
C GLN A 230 18.30 -47.28 8.79
N PRO A 231 18.23 -48.53 9.28
CA PRO A 231 19.36 -49.16 9.96
C PRO A 231 20.56 -49.13 9.00
N GLN A 232 21.72 -48.69 9.52
CA GLN A 232 23.00 -48.74 8.82
C GLN A 232 23.12 -50.07 8.06
N ARG A 233 23.21 -50.01 6.73
CA ARG A 233 23.74 -51.13 5.95
C ARG A 233 25.19 -51.30 6.40
N GLU A 234 25.40 -52.26 7.30
CA GLU A 234 26.72 -52.80 7.56
C GLU A 234 27.36 -53.13 6.21
N SER A 235 28.52 -52.54 5.98
CA SER A 235 29.41 -52.92 4.90
C SER A 235 29.83 -54.36 5.11
N SER A 236 29.10 -55.32 4.54
CA SER A 236 29.59 -56.67 4.38
C SER A 236 30.69 -56.64 3.32
N GLY A 237 31.92 -56.40 3.78
CA GLY A 237 33.10 -56.73 3.01
C GLY A 237 33.13 -58.24 2.79
N THR A 238 32.84 -58.67 1.57
CA THR A 238 33.20 -60.02 1.12
C THR A 238 34.40 -59.91 0.21
N LYS A 239 35.53 -60.35 0.76
CA LYS A 239 36.84 -60.52 0.14
C LYS A 239 36.79 -61.73 -0.82
N SER A 240 37.33 -61.54 -2.02
CA SER A 240 37.93 -62.51 -2.95
C SER A 240 37.18 -63.80 -3.34
N ALA A 241 36.93 -63.92 -4.66
CA ALA A 241 37.30 -65.12 -5.42
C ALA A 241 37.56 -64.75 -6.90
N GLU A 242 38.81 -64.88 -7.30
CA GLU A 242 39.34 -64.84 -8.67
C GLU A 242 38.85 -66.05 -9.49
N PRO A 243 38.52 -65.93 -10.79
CA PRO A 243 38.46 -67.10 -11.66
C PRO A 243 39.71 -67.17 -12.56
N ALA A 244 40.31 -68.35 -12.49
CA ALA A 244 41.46 -68.78 -13.27
C ALA A 244 41.19 -68.82 -14.78
N LYS A 245 42.27 -68.57 -15.53
CA LYS A 245 42.41 -68.82 -16.97
C LYS A 245 42.01 -70.25 -17.36
N LYS A 246 41.27 -70.35 -18.46
CA LYS A 246 41.44 -71.41 -19.46
C LYS A 246 41.17 -70.86 -20.84
#